data_AF-A0A8T0RVR5-F1
#
_entry.id   AF-A0A8T0RVR5-F1
#
_cell.length_a   1.000
_cell.length_b   1.000
_cell.length_c   1.000
_cell.angle_alpha   90.00
_cell.angle_beta   90.00
_cell.angle_gamma   90.00
#
_symmetry.space_group_name_H-M   'P 1'
#
loop_
_entity.id
_entity.type
_entity.pdbx_description
1 polymer ?
#
loop_
_entity_poly.entity_id
_entity_poly.type
_entity_poly.pdbx_seq_one_letter_code
_entity_poly.pdbx_strand_id
1 'polypeptide(L)'
;MEKKASNLDEENKMLRQAVASIPTIKSPLTENRETPNIQESPDNEKTPNGAVKPIIVDREGTIHEKSAEQPSSNGHEAEKQQQDLLIKCLSEDLGFSIGRPIAAYLIYRCLVHWKSFEEERTPVFDRIIQKITAALEGRDNNDTLAYWLSNSCTLLVLLQRTLKINGVAALARQRRRASPLKVPQENQDASHPDRTVSDGRFISGLAEVYQVEAKYPAIAFKQQLTALLEKVYGIIRHNLKKELSPLLSLCIQAPRTFVVSPRGSCSQGTDLAQQASMAHWQSIIKILTNSLNILKSNYVPAFLICKLFTQVFSFINVQLFNSLLLRRECCSFSNGEYVKAGLDELEHWCFWLTEEYAGSAWDELKHIRQAVTLLILEEKHSRSLTEITDDFCPVLSMQQLYRISTMYCDDKYGTLGIPQEVISSMRTKMIEGSSSPSAHDDINSFLLDDDFSIPFSVDDIAKLMVHVDMADMDLPPLIQESNGSKLGH
;
A
#
# COMPACT_ATOMS: atom_id res chain seq x y z
N MET A 1 3.29 -44.30 25.44
CA MET A 1 3.48 -42.93 24.93
C MET A 1 4.40 -42.87 23.71
N GLU A 2 5.42 -43.74 23.61
CA GLU A 2 6.35 -43.78 22.45
C GLU A 2 5.69 -44.10 21.11
N LYS A 3 4.72 -45.03 21.04
CA LYS A 3 4.00 -45.34 19.79
C LYS A 3 3.18 -44.17 19.22
N LYS A 4 2.75 -43.21 20.05
CA LYS A 4 2.01 -42.03 19.59
C LYS A 4 2.94 -40.91 19.11
N ALA A 5 4.13 -40.79 19.71
CA ALA A 5 5.16 -39.86 19.25
C ALA A 5 5.76 -40.30 17.91
N SER A 6 6.03 -41.60 17.74
CA SER A 6 6.57 -42.15 16.49
C SER A 6 5.63 -41.96 15.29
N ASN A 7 4.31 -42.02 15.51
CA ASN A 7 3.32 -41.87 14.44
C ASN A 7 3.20 -40.39 13.97
N LEU A 8 3.37 -39.45 14.91
CA LEU A 8 3.34 -38.01 14.63
C LEU A 8 4.63 -37.51 13.95
N ASP A 9 5.77 -38.14 14.23
CA ASP A 9 7.04 -37.84 13.55
C ASP A 9 7.07 -38.40 12.12
N GLU A 10 6.45 -39.56 11.87
CA GLU A 10 6.29 -40.11 10.53
C GLU A 10 5.35 -39.27 9.66
N GLU A 11 4.25 -38.77 10.23
CA GLU A 11 3.31 -37.87 9.56
C GLU A 11 3.96 -36.51 9.20
N ASN A 12 4.73 -35.92 10.12
CA ASN A 12 5.49 -34.69 9.85
C ASN A 12 6.60 -34.88 8.80
N LYS A 13 7.20 -36.07 8.72
CA LYS A 13 8.22 -36.40 7.72
C LYS A 13 7.61 -36.55 6.32
N MET A 14 6.43 -37.16 6.21
CA MET A 14 5.69 -37.27 4.94
C MET A 14 5.26 -35.90 4.41
N LEU A 15 4.81 -34.98 5.29
CA LEU A 15 4.44 -33.61 4.91
C LEU A 15 5.63 -32.80 4.38
N ARG A 16 6.83 -33.00 4.94
CA ARG A 16 8.08 -32.35 4.45
C ARG A 16 8.53 -32.86 3.09
N GLN A 17 8.28 -34.14 2.78
CA GLN A 17 8.60 -34.72 1.46
C GLN A 17 7.62 -34.28 0.36
N ALA A 18 6.35 -34.07 0.70
CA ALA A 18 5.34 -33.56 -0.23
C ALA A 18 5.68 -32.13 -0.72
N VAL A 19 6.24 -31.29 0.15
CA VAL A 19 6.66 -29.91 -0.18
C VAL A 19 7.91 -29.87 -1.08
N ALA A 20 8.79 -30.87 -0.99
CA ALA A 20 10.01 -30.96 -1.80
C ALA A 20 9.78 -31.43 -3.26
N SER A 21 8.55 -31.80 -3.62
CA SER A 21 8.22 -32.43 -4.92
C SER A 21 7.56 -31.49 -5.94
N ILE A 22 7.52 -30.18 -5.67
CA ILE A 22 7.00 -29.18 -6.61
C ILE A 22 8.10 -28.83 -7.63
N PRO A 23 7.85 -28.94 -8.96
CA PRO A 23 8.89 -28.78 -9.96
C PRO A 23 9.35 -27.32 -10.07
N THR A 24 10.65 -27.11 -9.91
CA THR A 24 11.33 -25.82 -10.07
C THR A 24 11.38 -25.43 -11.54
N ILE A 25 10.78 -24.31 -11.92
CA ILE A 25 10.94 -23.69 -13.24
C ILE A 25 12.36 -23.14 -13.34
N LYS A 26 13.16 -23.69 -14.26
CA LYS A 26 14.52 -23.26 -14.57
C LYS A 26 14.50 -21.90 -15.28
N SER A 27 15.27 -20.93 -14.77
CA SER A 27 15.74 -19.76 -15.52
C SER A 27 17.17 -20.04 -16.02
N PRO A 28 17.49 -19.82 -17.30
CA PRO A 28 18.85 -19.99 -17.80
C PRO A 28 19.66 -18.68 -17.71
N LEU A 29 20.90 -18.81 -17.26
CA LEU A 29 21.94 -17.79 -17.35
C LEU A 29 23.22 -18.45 -17.93
N THR A 30 24.00 -17.62 -18.63
CA THR A 30 25.32 -17.86 -19.30
C THR A 30 25.21 -18.40 -20.73
N GLU A 31 25.91 -17.89 -21.76
CA GLU A 31 27.22 -17.24 -21.87
C GLU A 31 27.25 -16.22 -23.04
N ASN A 32 28.07 -15.17 -22.93
CA ASN A 32 29.08 -14.81 -23.94
C ASN A 32 29.83 -13.53 -23.50
N ARG A 33 31.10 -13.72 -23.12
CA ARG A 33 32.10 -12.67 -22.95
C ARG A 33 33.04 -12.73 -24.15
N GLU A 34 33.14 -11.64 -24.89
CA GLU A 34 34.32 -11.33 -25.71
C GLU A 34 34.77 -9.89 -25.41
N THR A 35 36.02 -9.77 -24.96
CA THR A 35 36.86 -8.55 -24.91
C THR A 35 37.34 -8.20 -26.32
N PRO A 36 37.68 -6.93 -26.68
CA PRO A 36 38.85 -6.19 -26.16
C PRO A 36 38.56 -4.66 -26.08
N ASN A 37 39.43 -3.69 -25.76
CA ASN A 37 40.86 -3.54 -25.55
C ASN A 37 41.05 -2.26 -24.73
N ILE A 38 42.08 -2.18 -23.88
CA ILE A 38 42.45 -0.98 -23.12
C ILE A 38 43.46 -0.18 -23.95
N GLN A 39 43.25 1.12 -24.12
CA GLN A 39 44.36 2.05 -24.35
C GLN A 39 44.08 3.47 -23.83
N GLU A 40 44.84 3.81 -22.78
CA GLU A 40 45.47 5.09 -22.43
C GLU A 40 44.64 6.40 -22.35
N SER A 41 44.54 6.91 -21.12
CA SER A 41 44.43 8.35 -20.78
C SER A 41 45.79 9.05 -21.00
N PRO A 42 45.83 10.40 -21.06
CA PRO A 42 46.21 11.13 -19.83
C PRO A 42 45.50 12.47 -19.57
N ASP A 43 45.39 12.79 -18.27
CA ASP A 43 45.59 14.06 -17.51
C ASP A 43 45.25 15.42 -18.17
N ASN A 44 44.67 16.45 -17.53
CA ASN A 44 44.74 16.88 -16.13
C ASN A 44 43.78 18.10 -15.85
N GLU A 45 43.55 18.36 -14.56
CA GLU A 45 43.23 19.64 -13.87
C GLU A 45 41.81 20.30 -13.81
N LYS A 46 41.30 20.33 -12.55
CA LYS A 46 40.77 21.46 -11.74
C LYS A 46 39.38 22.11 -12.03
N THR A 47 38.46 21.86 -11.07
CA THR A 47 37.36 22.65 -10.42
C THR A 47 37.08 24.12 -10.81
N PRO A 48 35.96 24.78 -10.38
CA PRO A 48 34.55 24.39 -10.17
C PRO A 48 33.53 25.41 -10.77
N ASN A 49 32.22 25.14 -10.64
CA ASN A 49 31.05 26.05 -10.78
C ASN A 49 30.62 26.62 -12.15
N GLY A 50 29.33 26.43 -12.46
CA GLY A 50 28.44 27.51 -12.90
C GLY A 50 28.01 27.55 -14.38
N ALA A 51 26.69 27.66 -14.56
CA ALA A 51 25.97 28.26 -15.69
C ALA A 51 25.79 27.43 -16.97
N VAL A 52 24.52 27.05 -17.18
CA VAL A 52 23.92 26.65 -18.47
C VAL A 52 24.19 27.73 -19.52
N LYS A 53 24.80 27.34 -20.65
CA LYS A 53 24.87 28.18 -21.87
C LYS A 53 23.78 27.75 -22.86
N PRO A 54 23.05 28.69 -23.48
CA PRO A 54 22.12 28.39 -24.56
C PRO A 54 22.89 28.21 -25.89
N ILE A 55 22.45 27.25 -26.71
CA ILE A 55 22.95 27.06 -28.08
C ILE A 55 22.11 27.95 -29.00
N ILE A 56 22.77 28.94 -29.62
CA ILE A 56 22.25 29.73 -30.73
C ILE A 56 22.53 28.95 -32.01
N VAL A 57 21.52 28.71 -32.84
CA VAL A 57 21.69 28.21 -34.21
C VAL A 57 21.35 29.35 -35.17
N ASP A 58 22.34 29.72 -35.97
CA ASP A 58 22.30 30.74 -37.02
C ASP A 58 21.20 30.50 -38.06
N ARG A 59 20.64 31.60 -38.54
CA ARG A 59 19.61 31.66 -39.58
C ARG A 59 20.13 32.47 -40.76
N GLU A 60 20.52 31.81 -41.84
CA GLU A 60 20.69 32.45 -43.15
C GLU A 60 20.30 31.47 -44.27
N GLY A 61 19.48 31.94 -45.23
CA GLY A 61 19.17 31.17 -46.45
C GLY A 61 17.79 31.40 -47.08
N THR A 62 17.57 32.61 -47.58
CA THR A 62 16.90 32.98 -48.86
C THR A 62 15.52 32.42 -49.24
N ILE A 63 14.61 33.39 -49.46
CA ILE A 63 13.25 33.28 -49.97
C ILE A 63 13.23 32.80 -51.44
N HIS A 64 12.40 31.80 -51.74
CA HIS A 64 11.81 31.64 -53.06
C HIS A 64 10.32 31.25 -52.93
N GLU A 65 9.44 32.19 -53.29
CA GLU A 65 8.00 31.97 -53.46
C GLU A 65 7.74 31.04 -54.64
N LYS A 66 7.02 29.94 -54.39
CA LYS A 66 6.12 29.30 -55.35
C LYS A 66 4.90 28.72 -54.62
N SER A 67 3.79 29.43 -54.80
CA SER A 67 2.41 28.97 -55.02
C SER A 67 1.85 27.77 -54.25
N ALA A 68 0.92 28.10 -53.35
CA ALA A 68 -0.41 27.49 -53.15
C ALA A 68 -0.52 25.95 -53.19
N GLU A 69 -0.44 25.34 -52.02
CA GLU A 69 -1.22 24.15 -51.63
C GLU A 69 -1.54 24.24 -50.11
N GLN A 70 -2.70 23.71 -49.73
CA GLN A 70 -3.43 23.94 -48.47
C GLN A 70 -2.66 23.56 -47.18
N PRO A 71 -2.77 24.31 -46.06
CA PRO A 71 -2.13 23.96 -44.80
C PRO A 71 -3.09 23.16 -43.90
N SER A 72 -3.27 21.88 -44.16
CA SER A 72 -3.89 20.94 -43.19
C SER A 72 -2.91 19.86 -42.69
N SER A 73 -1.75 19.70 -43.33
CA SER A 73 -0.74 18.70 -42.97
C SER A 73 0.18 19.11 -41.82
N ASN A 74 0.49 20.41 -41.68
CA ASN A 74 1.45 20.87 -40.66
C ASN A 74 0.95 20.68 -39.22
N GLY A 75 -0.37 20.68 -39.00
CA GLY A 75 -0.95 20.58 -37.66
C GLY A 75 -0.73 19.20 -37.02
N HIS A 76 -1.04 18.13 -37.75
CA HIS A 76 -0.86 16.76 -37.24
C HIS A 76 0.61 16.38 -37.08
N GLU A 77 1.49 16.89 -37.94
CA GLU A 77 2.92 16.64 -37.83
C GLU A 77 3.55 17.41 -36.66
N ALA A 78 3.12 18.65 -36.40
CA ALA A 78 3.50 19.42 -35.22
C ALA A 78 2.99 18.78 -33.92
N GLU A 79 1.75 18.29 -33.92
CA GLU A 79 1.19 17.58 -32.76
C GLU A 79 1.98 16.30 -32.45
N LYS A 80 2.32 15.52 -33.48
CA LYS A 80 3.17 14.32 -33.33
C LYS A 80 4.54 14.66 -32.74
N GLN A 81 5.17 15.75 -33.18
CA GLN A 81 6.44 16.22 -32.59
C GLN A 81 6.27 16.60 -31.12
N GLN A 82 5.17 17.25 -30.76
CA GLN A 82 4.89 17.61 -29.36
C GLN A 82 4.62 16.37 -28.49
N GLN A 83 3.96 15.35 -29.03
CA GLN A 83 3.81 14.05 -28.37
C GLN A 83 5.17 13.37 -28.15
N ASP A 84 6.08 13.41 -29.12
CA ASP A 84 7.43 12.84 -28.99
C ASP A 84 8.24 13.56 -27.90
N LEU A 85 8.12 14.90 -27.82
CA LEU A 85 8.72 15.69 -26.75
C LEU A 85 8.16 15.34 -25.37
N LEU A 86 6.84 15.14 -25.24
CA LEU A 86 6.22 14.68 -23.99
C LEU A 86 6.81 13.34 -23.56
N ILE A 87 6.85 12.34 -24.46
CA ILE A 87 7.39 11.02 -24.14
C ILE A 87 8.87 11.11 -23.75
N LYS A 88 9.64 12.00 -24.38
CA LYS A 88 11.03 12.26 -23.98
C LYS A 88 11.10 12.83 -22.56
N CYS A 89 10.30 13.84 -22.23
CA CYS A 89 10.25 14.44 -20.89
C CYS A 89 9.87 13.40 -19.81
N LEU A 90 8.94 12.49 -20.11
CA LEU A 90 8.56 11.41 -19.18
C LEU A 90 9.67 10.36 -18.96
N SER A 91 10.77 10.43 -19.71
CA SER A 91 11.96 9.60 -19.46
C SER A 91 12.82 10.17 -18.33
N GLU A 92 12.66 11.45 -18.02
CA GLU A 92 13.42 12.17 -17.01
C GLU A 92 12.64 12.19 -15.69
N ASP A 93 13.36 12.34 -14.59
CA ASP A 93 12.73 12.60 -13.29
C ASP A 93 12.33 14.07 -13.21
N LEU A 94 11.05 14.34 -13.47
CA LEU A 94 10.49 15.69 -13.46
C LEU A 94 10.25 16.20 -12.02
N GLY A 95 10.24 15.32 -11.02
CA GLY A 95 10.05 15.68 -9.62
C GLY A 95 8.70 16.31 -9.29
N PHE A 96 8.71 17.17 -8.28
CA PHE A 96 7.52 17.79 -7.67
C PHE A 96 7.70 19.30 -7.53
N SER A 97 6.62 20.06 -7.69
CA SER A 97 6.58 21.49 -7.33
C SER A 97 5.53 21.72 -6.26
N ILE A 98 5.95 22.23 -5.09
CA ILE A 98 5.06 22.48 -3.94
C ILE A 98 4.22 21.22 -3.60
N GLY A 99 4.85 20.05 -3.65
CA GLY A 99 4.22 18.75 -3.40
C GLY A 99 3.29 18.24 -4.50
N ARG A 100 3.22 18.91 -5.66
CA ARG A 100 2.44 18.48 -6.81
C ARG A 100 3.31 17.71 -7.82
N PRO A 101 2.91 16.50 -8.24
CA PRO A 101 3.70 15.68 -9.16
C PRO A 101 3.68 16.24 -10.59
N ILE A 102 4.83 16.74 -11.08
CA ILE A 102 4.90 17.52 -12.32
C ILE A 102 4.48 16.70 -13.53
N ALA A 103 4.87 15.42 -13.62
CA ALA A 103 4.55 14.59 -14.78
C ALA A 103 3.04 14.37 -14.94
N ALA A 104 2.30 14.20 -13.83
CA ALA A 104 0.84 14.05 -13.87
C ALA A 104 0.13 15.28 -14.46
N TYR A 105 0.48 16.48 -14.00
CA TYR A 105 -0.11 17.72 -14.53
C TYR A 105 0.31 17.99 -15.97
N LEU A 106 1.56 17.69 -16.30
CA LEU A 106 2.09 17.81 -17.65
C LEU A 106 1.30 16.92 -18.63
N ILE A 107 1.17 15.63 -18.31
CA ILE A 107 0.39 14.68 -19.12
C ILE A 107 -1.05 15.19 -19.27
N TYR A 108 -1.69 15.54 -18.16
CA TYR A 108 -3.07 16.01 -18.17
C TYR A 108 -3.27 17.23 -19.07
N ARG A 109 -2.43 18.26 -18.93
CA ARG A 109 -2.53 19.49 -19.74
C ARG A 109 -2.32 19.22 -21.23
N CYS A 110 -1.37 18.36 -21.59
CA CYS A 110 -1.17 17.95 -22.97
C CYS A 110 -2.42 17.26 -23.55
N LEU A 111 -3.01 16.31 -22.81
CA LEU A 111 -4.21 15.59 -23.23
C LEU A 111 -5.44 16.50 -23.38
N VAL A 112 -5.58 17.50 -22.51
CA VAL A 112 -6.63 18.53 -22.64
C VAL A 112 -6.39 19.42 -23.86
N HIS A 113 -5.15 19.90 -24.05
CA HIS A 113 -4.77 20.75 -25.18
C HIS A 113 -5.02 20.08 -26.53
N TRP A 114 -4.67 18.79 -26.65
CA TRP A 114 -4.90 17.99 -27.86
C TRP A 114 -6.34 17.46 -27.99
N LYS A 115 -7.21 17.74 -27.01
CA LYS A 115 -8.60 17.20 -26.94
C LYS A 115 -8.67 15.67 -27.07
N SER A 116 -7.62 14.97 -26.64
CA SER A 116 -7.48 13.50 -26.83
C SER A 116 -8.58 12.69 -26.15
N PHE A 117 -9.32 13.28 -25.20
CA PHE A 117 -10.45 12.62 -24.53
C PHE A 117 -11.68 12.44 -25.42
N GLU A 118 -11.82 13.26 -26.47
CA GLU A 118 -12.96 13.27 -27.40
C GLU A 118 -12.65 12.51 -28.70
N GLU A 119 -11.41 12.02 -28.87
CA GLU A 119 -10.95 11.34 -30.08
C GLU A 119 -11.41 9.88 -30.14
N GLU A 120 -11.88 9.45 -31.31
CA GLU A 120 -12.27 8.05 -31.54
C GLU A 120 -11.06 7.11 -31.63
N ARG A 121 -9.90 7.63 -32.04
CA ARG A 121 -8.64 6.89 -32.16
C ARG A 121 -7.48 7.81 -31.87
N THR A 122 -6.64 7.42 -30.91
CA THR A 122 -5.42 8.17 -30.58
C THR A 122 -4.37 7.24 -29.98
N PRO A 123 -3.11 7.26 -30.45
CA PRO A 123 -2.05 6.40 -29.92
C PRO A 123 -1.41 6.99 -28.65
N VAL A 124 -1.72 8.24 -28.30
CA VAL A 124 -1.03 8.99 -27.23
C VAL A 124 -1.17 8.31 -25.87
N PHE A 125 -2.34 7.76 -25.55
CA PHE A 125 -2.60 7.05 -24.29
C PHE A 125 -1.73 5.81 -24.14
N ASP A 126 -1.68 4.96 -25.18
CA ASP A 126 -0.87 3.75 -25.17
C ASP A 126 0.62 4.08 -25.03
N ARG A 127 1.10 5.12 -25.73
CA ARG A 127 2.49 5.59 -25.63
C ARG A 127 2.84 6.05 -24.22
N ILE A 128 1.95 6.77 -23.55
CA ILE A 128 2.13 7.21 -22.17
C ILE A 128 2.20 5.98 -21.25
N ILE A 129 1.24 5.07 -21.32
CA ILE A 129 1.22 3.86 -20.47
C ILE A 129 2.45 2.99 -20.69
N GLN A 130 2.86 2.77 -21.93
CA GLN A 130 4.09 2.04 -22.27
C GLN A 130 5.30 2.71 -21.63
N LYS A 131 5.38 4.05 -21.68
CA LYS A 131 6.50 4.78 -21.10
C LYS A 131 6.56 4.66 -19.58
N ILE A 132 5.42 4.80 -18.91
CA ILE A 132 5.34 4.61 -17.45
C ILE A 132 5.71 3.16 -17.09
N THR A 133 5.17 2.19 -17.84
CA THR A 133 5.45 0.76 -17.61
C THR A 133 6.93 0.46 -17.76
N ALA A 134 7.58 0.96 -18.81
CA ALA A 134 9.02 0.80 -19.03
C ALA A 134 9.86 1.45 -17.91
N ALA A 135 9.40 2.55 -17.31
CA ALA A 135 10.07 3.16 -16.16
C ALA A 135 9.96 2.31 -14.87
N LEU A 136 8.96 1.43 -14.80
CA LEU A 136 8.75 0.47 -13.70
C LEU A 136 9.45 -0.88 -13.94
N GLU A 137 9.85 -1.18 -15.16
CA GLU A 137 10.55 -2.43 -15.51
C GLU A 137 11.99 -2.43 -14.95
N GLY A 138 12.35 -3.52 -14.26
CA GLY A 138 13.74 -3.78 -13.84
C GLY A 138 14.23 -2.96 -12.63
N ARG A 139 13.34 -2.38 -11.83
CA ARG A 139 13.73 -1.59 -10.64
C ARG A 139 12.99 -2.04 -9.38
N ASP A 140 13.70 -2.70 -8.47
CA ASP A 140 13.32 -2.82 -7.05
C ASP A 140 13.49 -1.49 -6.29
N ASN A 141 13.47 -0.35 -7.00
CA ASN A 141 13.67 0.97 -6.40
C ASN A 141 12.34 1.53 -5.89
N ASN A 142 12.13 1.44 -4.58
CA ASN A 142 10.93 1.96 -3.93
C ASN A 142 10.71 3.46 -4.16
N ASP A 143 11.76 4.23 -4.43
CA ASP A 143 11.66 5.67 -4.73
C ASP A 143 10.99 5.94 -6.09
N THR A 144 11.44 5.23 -7.14
CA THR A 144 10.81 5.29 -8.48
C THR A 144 9.36 4.78 -8.45
N LEU A 145 9.08 3.74 -7.66
CA LEU A 145 7.73 3.23 -7.47
C LEU A 145 6.83 4.27 -6.76
N ALA A 146 7.32 4.91 -5.70
CA ALA A 146 6.58 5.94 -4.97
C ALA A 146 6.31 7.18 -5.85
N TYR A 147 7.29 7.61 -6.65
CA TYR A 147 7.12 8.69 -7.63
C TYR A 147 5.97 8.38 -8.61
N TRP A 148 5.97 7.20 -9.23
CA TRP A 148 4.93 6.82 -10.19
C TRP A 148 3.58 6.53 -9.52
N LEU A 149 3.57 6.09 -8.26
CA LEU A 149 2.34 5.94 -7.47
C LEU A 149 1.66 7.32 -7.27
N SER A 150 2.43 8.34 -6.88
CA SER A 150 1.91 9.70 -6.70
C SER A 150 1.43 10.32 -8.02
N ASN A 151 2.23 10.21 -9.07
CA ASN A 151 1.88 10.70 -10.41
C ASN A 151 0.61 10.01 -10.95
N SER A 152 0.54 8.69 -10.87
CA SER A 152 -0.61 7.92 -11.37
C SER A 152 -1.88 8.24 -10.58
N CYS A 153 -1.78 8.37 -9.25
CA CYS A 153 -2.91 8.72 -8.42
C CYS A 153 -3.44 10.12 -8.75
N THR A 154 -2.54 11.11 -8.88
CA THR A 154 -2.92 12.49 -9.21
C THR A 154 -3.52 12.58 -10.60
N LEU A 155 -2.92 11.92 -11.60
CA LEU A 155 -3.45 11.88 -12.96
C LEU A 155 -4.85 11.24 -12.98
N LEU A 156 -5.06 10.15 -12.23
CA LEU A 156 -6.36 9.50 -12.14
C LEU A 156 -7.42 10.42 -11.52
N VAL A 157 -7.08 11.19 -10.48
CA VAL A 157 -7.96 12.21 -9.88
C VAL A 157 -8.33 13.30 -10.90
N LEU A 158 -7.36 13.78 -11.70
CA LEU A 158 -7.60 14.77 -12.75
C LEU A 158 -8.52 14.22 -13.86
N LEU A 159 -8.31 12.96 -14.27
CA LEU A 159 -9.19 12.27 -15.23
C LEU A 159 -10.61 12.10 -14.68
N GLN A 160 -10.76 11.76 -13.40
CA GLN A 160 -12.07 11.63 -12.77
C GLN A 160 -12.86 12.95 -12.74
N ARG A 161 -12.18 14.08 -12.57
CA ARG A 161 -12.80 15.42 -12.65
C ARG A 161 -13.28 15.78 -14.06
N THR A 162 -12.54 15.30 -15.06
CA THR A 162 -12.72 15.73 -16.46
C THR A 162 -13.71 14.84 -17.22
N LEU A 163 -13.66 13.53 -17.02
CA LEU A 163 -14.49 12.59 -17.78
C LEU A 163 -15.88 12.46 -17.14
N LYS A 164 -16.93 12.81 -17.88
CA LYS A 164 -18.31 12.54 -17.45
C LYS A 164 -18.52 11.03 -17.34
N ILE A 165 -18.77 10.54 -16.12
CA ILE A 165 -19.29 9.19 -15.93
C ILE A 165 -20.77 9.23 -16.32
N ASN A 166 -21.14 8.56 -17.41
CA ASN A 166 -22.54 8.48 -17.85
C ASN A 166 -23.46 8.16 -16.67
N GLY A 167 -24.41 9.06 -16.44
CA GLY A 167 -25.22 9.18 -15.23
C GLY A 167 -26.26 8.08 -15.02
N VAL A 168 -25.92 6.80 -15.16
CA VAL A 168 -26.82 5.72 -14.75
C VAL A 168 -26.83 5.57 -13.22
N ALA A 169 -25.69 5.82 -12.56
CA ALA A 169 -25.58 5.76 -11.09
C ALA A 169 -26.15 7.00 -10.38
N ALA A 170 -26.04 8.20 -10.98
CA ALA A 170 -26.59 9.43 -10.40
C ALA A 170 -28.13 9.44 -10.44
N LEU A 171 -28.74 9.00 -11.54
CA LEU A 171 -30.20 8.85 -11.66
C LEU A 171 -30.75 7.73 -10.75
N ALA A 172 -29.98 6.67 -10.51
CA ALA A 172 -30.34 5.62 -9.55
C ALA A 172 -30.34 6.11 -8.09
N ARG A 173 -29.48 7.08 -7.73
CA ARG A 173 -29.48 7.73 -6.41
C ARG A 173 -30.66 8.69 -6.21
N GLN A 174 -31.11 9.34 -7.29
CA GLN A 174 -32.27 10.24 -7.23
C GLN A 174 -33.61 9.49 -7.18
N ARG A 175 -33.70 8.30 -7.83
CA ARG A 175 -34.91 7.46 -7.78
C ARG A 175 -35.15 6.73 -6.45
N ARG A 176 -34.16 6.63 -5.55
CA ARG A 176 -34.37 6.06 -4.20
C ARG A 176 -34.84 7.08 -3.15
N ARG A 177 -35.06 8.34 -3.54
CA ARG A 177 -35.58 9.41 -2.66
C ARG A 177 -36.78 10.12 -3.31
N ALA A 178 -37.78 9.38 -3.75
CA ALA A 178 -39.12 9.92 -4.03
C ALA A 178 -40.15 8.80 -4.14
N SER A 179 -40.72 8.39 -3.00
CA SER A 179 -42.13 7.93 -2.94
C SER A 179 -42.57 7.88 -1.48
N PRO A 180 -43.39 8.83 -0.99
CA PRO A 180 -44.08 8.69 0.28
C PRO A 180 -45.30 7.80 0.08
N LEU A 181 -45.35 6.67 0.78
CA LEU A 181 -46.59 5.90 0.96
C LEU A 181 -47.62 6.80 1.67
N LYS A 182 -48.76 7.00 1.00
CA LYS A 182 -49.96 7.61 1.60
C LYS A 182 -50.54 6.66 2.65
N VAL A 183 -50.60 7.11 3.90
CA VAL A 183 -51.49 6.56 4.94
C VAL A 183 -52.62 7.57 5.13
N PRO A 184 -53.90 7.18 5.15
CA PRO A 184 -55.00 8.11 5.40
C PRO A 184 -55.34 8.12 6.90
N GLN A 185 -55.27 9.28 7.57
CA GLN A 185 -56.07 9.51 8.76
C GLN A 185 -56.33 11.00 9.04
N GLU A 186 -57.46 11.22 9.68
CA GLU A 186 -58.29 12.40 9.79
C GLU A 186 -57.80 13.49 10.78
N ASN A 187 -58.14 14.73 10.43
CA ASN A 187 -58.68 15.84 11.24
C ASN A 187 -57.96 16.43 12.49
N GLN A 188 -57.99 17.78 12.51
CA GLN A 188 -57.88 18.75 13.63
C GLN A 188 -56.45 19.01 14.17
N ASP A 189 -56.01 20.23 14.53
CA ASP A 189 -56.50 21.60 14.42
C ASP A 189 -55.34 22.58 14.76
N ALA A 190 -55.44 23.80 14.21
CA ALA A 190 -54.97 25.12 14.66
C ALA A 190 -53.56 25.42 15.28
N SER A 191 -52.97 26.51 14.75
CA SER A 191 -52.10 27.55 15.39
C SER A 191 -50.59 27.21 15.53
N HIS A 192 -49.58 28.02 15.20
CA HIS A 192 -49.36 29.44 14.89
C HIS A 192 -48.09 29.60 13.98
N PRO A 193 -47.82 30.79 13.39
CA PRO A 193 -46.80 30.99 12.38
C PRO A 193 -45.44 31.40 12.97
N ASP A 194 -44.33 31.01 12.33
CA ASP A 194 -43.16 31.89 12.31
C ASP A 194 -42.42 31.81 10.97
N ARG A 195 -42.28 32.99 10.37
CA ARG A 195 -41.61 33.24 9.09
C ARG A 195 -40.20 33.72 9.44
N THR A 196 -39.18 32.96 9.06
CA THR A 196 -37.85 33.52 8.78
C THR A 196 -37.45 33.14 7.36
N VAL A 197 -37.51 34.16 6.50
CA VAL A 197 -36.87 34.20 5.19
C VAL A 197 -35.46 34.72 5.38
N SER A 198 -34.47 33.99 4.88
CA SER A 198 -33.13 34.45 4.44
C SER A 198 -32.51 33.23 3.76
N ASP A 199 -32.68 33.04 2.45
CA ASP A 199 -31.87 33.62 1.38
C ASP A 199 -30.36 33.57 1.64
N GLY A 200 -29.63 32.97 0.70
CA GLY A 200 -28.19 32.76 0.86
C GLY A 200 -27.61 31.61 0.07
N ARG A 201 -27.82 31.60 -1.25
CA ARG A 201 -26.75 31.41 -2.24
C ARG A 201 -25.63 30.44 -1.79
N PHE A 202 -25.74 29.15 -2.12
CA PHE A 202 -24.55 28.33 -2.24
C PHE A 202 -23.66 28.97 -3.30
N ILE A 203 -22.48 29.39 -2.86
CA ILE A 203 -21.47 30.12 -3.62
C ILE A 203 -21.10 29.28 -4.84
N SER A 204 -21.66 29.71 -5.97
CA SER A 204 -21.16 29.47 -7.32
C SER A 204 -19.88 30.28 -7.45
N GLY A 205 -18.74 29.62 -7.45
CA GLY A 205 -17.44 30.27 -7.65
C GLY A 205 -16.28 29.45 -7.13
N LEU A 206 -15.85 28.44 -7.91
CA LEU A 206 -14.45 27.99 -8.04
C LEU A 206 -14.40 26.86 -9.09
N ALA A 207 -13.82 27.20 -10.24
CA ALA A 207 -13.56 26.38 -11.43
C ALA A 207 -14.78 25.79 -12.17
N GLU A 208 -15.09 26.34 -13.34
CA GLU A 208 -15.86 25.65 -14.38
C GLU A 208 -15.29 24.25 -14.59
N VAL A 209 -16.11 23.24 -14.28
CA VAL A 209 -15.76 21.84 -14.51
C VAL A 209 -15.73 21.62 -16.03
N TYR A 210 -14.54 21.53 -16.63
CA TYR A 210 -14.34 21.03 -17.99
C TYR A 210 -14.75 19.55 -18.02
N GLN A 211 -16.05 19.32 -18.19
CA GLN A 211 -16.66 18.00 -18.09
C GLN A 211 -16.91 17.50 -19.53
N VAL A 212 -16.06 16.57 -19.98
CA VAL A 212 -15.95 16.10 -21.37
C VAL A 212 -16.67 14.75 -21.54
N GLU A 213 -17.33 14.55 -22.69
CA GLU A 213 -17.87 13.25 -23.08
C GLU A 213 -16.74 12.35 -23.59
N ALA A 214 -16.26 11.46 -22.72
CA ALA A 214 -15.11 10.62 -22.99
C ALA A 214 -15.44 9.55 -24.05
N LYS A 215 -14.59 9.43 -25.08
CA LYS A 215 -14.60 8.30 -26.01
C LYS A 215 -13.92 7.07 -25.43
N TYR A 216 -14.08 5.93 -26.10
CA TYR A 216 -13.53 4.64 -25.67
C TYR A 216 -12.03 4.68 -25.32
N PRO A 217 -11.13 5.31 -26.11
CA PRO A 217 -9.70 5.36 -25.77
C PRO A 217 -9.42 6.02 -24.41
N ALA A 218 -10.14 7.09 -24.07
CA ALA A 218 -9.99 7.78 -22.79
C ALA A 218 -10.47 6.95 -21.59
N ILE A 219 -11.56 6.19 -21.78
CA ILE A 219 -12.08 5.27 -20.76
C ILE A 219 -11.09 4.12 -20.55
N ALA A 220 -10.57 3.55 -21.64
CA ALA A 220 -9.55 2.50 -21.58
C ALA A 220 -8.27 3.00 -20.89
N PHE A 221 -7.81 4.21 -21.21
CA PHE A 221 -6.66 4.84 -20.55
C PHE A 221 -6.87 4.97 -19.04
N LYS A 222 -8.04 5.44 -18.58
CA LYS A 222 -8.38 5.52 -17.15
C LYS A 222 -8.32 4.15 -16.47
N GLN A 223 -8.83 3.10 -17.12
CA GLN A 223 -8.80 1.74 -16.58
C GLN A 223 -7.37 1.20 -16.51
N GLN A 224 -6.56 1.39 -17.56
CA GLN A 224 -5.15 1.01 -17.57
C GLN A 224 -4.36 1.74 -16.49
N LEU A 225 -4.60 3.04 -16.29
CA LEU A 225 -3.96 3.83 -15.24
C LEU A 225 -4.36 3.36 -13.84
N THR A 226 -5.62 2.93 -13.66
CA THR A 226 -6.09 2.33 -12.39
C THR A 226 -5.36 1.02 -12.12
N ALA A 227 -5.30 0.12 -13.10
CA ALA A 227 -4.58 -1.15 -12.97
C ALA A 227 -3.07 -0.93 -12.73
N LEU A 228 -2.49 0.10 -13.34
CA LEU A 228 -1.09 0.48 -13.14
C LEU A 228 -0.85 0.98 -11.71
N LEU A 229 -1.73 1.83 -11.18
CA LEU A 229 -1.67 2.29 -9.79
C LEU A 229 -1.73 1.12 -8.81
N GLU A 230 -2.68 0.20 -9.01
CA GLU A 230 -2.84 -1.02 -8.19
C GLU A 230 -1.60 -1.92 -8.26
N LYS A 231 -1.04 -2.10 -9.47
CA LYS A 231 0.19 -2.86 -9.69
C LYS A 231 1.37 -2.24 -8.93
N VAL A 232 1.60 -0.93 -9.06
CA VAL A 232 2.69 -0.23 -8.37
C VAL A 232 2.53 -0.33 -6.85
N TYR A 233 1.33 -0.09 -6.34
CA TYR A 233 1.01 -0.27 -4.92
C TYR A 233 1.31 -1.70 -4.45
N GLY A 234 0.89 -2.70 -5.23
CA GLY A 234 1.14 -4.11 -4.95
C GLY A 234 2.63 -4.47 -4.89
N ILE A 235 3.46 -3.88 -5.78
CA ILE A 235 4.92 -4.09 -5.78
C ILE A 235 5.55 -3.47 -4.54
N ILE A 236 5.22 -2.22 -4.18
CA ILE A 236 5.74 -1.57 -2.97
C ILE A 236 5.40 -2.39 -1.72
N ARG A 237 4.14 -2.84 -1.62
CA ARG A 237 3.69 -3.73 -0.54
C ARG A 237 4.48 -5.03 -0.51
N HIS A 238 4.69 -5.66 -1.67
CA HIS A 238 5.46 -6.90 -1.76
C HIS A 238 6.91 -6.70 -1.31
N ASN A 239 7.58 -5.64 -1.76
CA ASN A 239 8.95 -5.32 -1.37
C ASN A 239 9.07 -5.16 0.16
N LEU A 240 8.14 -4.42 0.76
CA LEU A 240 8.11 -4.23 2.20
C LEU A 240 7.89 -5.56 2.97
N LYS A 241 6.92 -6.39 2.52
CA LYS A 241 6.69 -7.73 3.10
C LYS A 241 7.94 -8.62 2.98
N LYS A 242 8.61 -8.58 1.83
CA LYS A 242 9.84 -9.35 1.54
C LYS A 242 11.00 -8.95 2.45
N GLU A 243 11.19 -7.65 2.69
CA GLU A 243 12.22 -7.15 3.62
C GLU A 243 11.92 -7.51 5.09
N LEU A 244 10.66 -7.50 5.49
CA LEU A 244 10.23 -7.80 6.86
C LEU A 244 10.25 -9.30 7.21
N SER A 245 9.87 -10.16 6.26
CA SER A 245 9.70 -11.60 6.47
C SER A 245 10.87 -12.30 7.20
N PRO A 246 12.16 -12.14 6.80
CA PRO A 246 13.25 -12.80 7.50
C PRO A 246 13.39 -12.34 8.96
N LEU A 247 13.16 -11.06 9.25
CA LEU A 247 13.24 -10.52 10.61
C LEU A 247 12.09 -11.00 11.49
N LEU A 248 10.87 -11.04 10.96
CA LEU A 248 9.69 -11.53 11.68
C LEU A 248 9.86 -12.97 12.16
N SER A 249 10.51 -13.82 11.36
CA SER A 249 10.79 -15.21 11.73
C SER A 249 11.66 -15.35 13.00
N LEU A 250 12.51 -14.34 13.26
CA LEU A 250 13.42 -14.24 14.39
C LEU A 250 12.80 -13.52 15.60
N CYS A 251 11.67 -12.84 15.42
CA CYS A 251 11.04 -12.00 16.43
C CYS A 251 10.10 -12.76 17.39
N ILE A 252 9.95 -14.08 17.23
CA ILE A 252 9.04 -14.88 18.07
C ILE A 252 9.74 -15.62 19.21
N GLN A 253 11.05 -15.85 19.10
CA GLN A 253 11.85 -16.50 20.13
C GLN A 253 12.80 -15.47 20.70
N ALA A 254 12.78 -15.33 22.03
CA ALA A 254 13.74 -14.48 22.72
C ALA A 254 15.17 -14.99 22.42
N PRO A 255 16.07 -14.12 21.94
CA PRO A 255 17.48 -14.45 21.78
C PRO A 255 18.06 -14.99 23.08
N ARG A 256 18.37 -16.28 23.11
CA ARG A 256 19.00 -16.91 24.28
C ARG A 256 20.45 -16.50 24.30
N THR A 257 20.76 -15.42 25.01
CA THR A 257 22.15 -15.16 25.40
C THR A 257 22.57 -16.28 26.33
N PHE A 258 23.41 -17.20 25.87
CA PHE A 258 24.13 -18.14 26.73
C PHE A 258 25.10 -17.33 27.59
N VAL A 259 24.58 -16.64 28.61
CA VAL A 259 25.42 -16.05 29.65
C VAL A 259 25.86 -17.21 30.52
N VAL A 260 26.92 -17.89 30.10
CA VAL A 260 27.78 -18.59 31.04
C VAL A 260 28.45 -17.49 31.86
N SER A 261 27.86 -17.14 33.00
CA SER A 261 28.64 -16.51 34.06
C SER A 261 28.26 -17.06 35.44
N PRO A 262 29.24 -17.64 36.15
CA PRO A 262 29.05 -18.13 37.50
C PRO A 262 29.00 -16.93 38.46
N ARG A 263 27.96 -16.87 39.29
CA ARG A 263 27.84 -16.04 40.51
C ARG A 263 28.25 -14.56 40.38
N GLY A 264 27.26 -13.68 40.43
CA GLY A 264 27.45 -12.36 41.05
C GLY A 264 26.72 -11.22 40.35
N SER A 265 25.63 -10.79 40.97
CA SER A 265 25.05 -9.43 40.98
C SER A 265 25.57 -8.42 39.94
N CYS A 266 24.74 -8.10 38.93
CA CYS A 266 24.74 -6.78 38.28
C CYS A 266 23.45 -6.60 37.44
N SER A 267 22.58 -5.67 37.84
CA SER A 267 21.37 -5.26 37.11
C SER A 267 21.64 -4.44 35.83
N GLN A 268 22.91 -4.11 35.55
CA GLN A 268 23.32 -3.42 34.32
C GLN A 268 23.64 -4.37 33.15
N GLY A 269 23.86 -5.67 33.41
CA GLY A 269 24.07 -6.67 32.35
C GLY A 269 22.78 -7.09 31.64
N THR A 270 21.64 -6.94 32.32
CA THR A 270 20.29 -7.22 31.78
C THR A 270 19.87 -6.22 30.71
N ASP A 271 20.16 -4.93 30.88
CA ASP A 271 19.80 -3.90 29.89
C ASP A 271 20.55 -4.07 28.56
N LEU A 272 21.86 -4.36 28.58
CA LEU A 272 22.61 -4.61 27.34
C LEU A 272 22.18 -5.90 26.63
N ALA A 273 21.87 -6.96 27.40
CA ALA A 273 21.37 -8.22 26.84
C ALA A 273 19.95 -8.06 26.26
N GLN A 274 19.10 -7.25 26.89
CA GLN A 274 17.76 -6.92 26.41
C GLN A 274 17.79 -5.96 25.21
N GLN A 275 18.76 -5.04 25.17
CA GLN A 275 18.98 -4.14 24.03
C GLN A 275 19.53 -4.89 22.80
N ALA A 276 20.42 -5.87 23.02
CA ALA A 276 20.87 -6.79 21.96
C ALA A 276 19.73 -7.71 21.47
N SER A 277 18.81 -8.09 22.37
CA SER A 277 17.66 -8.92 21.99
C SER A 277 16.63 -8.14 21.16
N MET A 278 16.51 -6.83 21.34
CA MET A 278 15.61 -5.95 20.56
C MET A 278 16.12 -5.58 19.16
N ALA A 279 17.33 -6.00 18.76
CA ALA A 279 17.92 -5.61 17.48
C ALA A 279 17.05 -5.96 16.26
N HIS A 280 16.33 -7.09 16.29
CA HIS A 280 15.43 -7.49 15.21
C HIS A 280 14.20 -6.58 15.11
N TRP A 281 13.58 -6.28 16.26
CA TRP A 281 12.45 -5.34 16.33
C TRP A 281 12.85 -3.94 15.88
N GLN A 282 13.99 -3.42 16.35
CA GLN A 282 14.51 -2.12 15.91
C GLN A 282 14.80 -2.07 14.41
N SER A 283 15.26 -3.19 13.82
CA SER A 283 15.44 -3.31 12.37
C SER A 283 14.11 -3.26 11.61
N ILE A 284 13.06 -3.90 12.14
CA ILE A 284 11.70 -3.80 11.58
C ILE A 284 11.20 -2.35 11.62
N ILE A 285 11.31 -1.67 12.76
CA ILE A 285 10.93 -0.25 12.91
C ILE A 285 11.69 0.63 11.91
N LYS A 286 12.99 0.38 11.72
CA LYS A 286 13.80 1.11 10.74
C LYS A 286 13.32 0.90 9.30
N ILE A 287 12.98 -0.33 8.91
CA ILE A 287 12.44 -0.63 7.58
C ILE A 287 11.10 0.10 7.36
N LEU A 288 10.18 0.01 8.33
CA LEU A 288 8.89 0.70 8.26
C LEU A 288 9.06 2.22 8.14
N THR A 289 9.97 2.80 8.95
CA THR A 289 10.28 4.23 8.94
C THR A 289 10.89 4.69 7.62
N ASN A 290 11.84 3.91 7.07
CA ASN A 290 12.45 4.21 5.77
C ASN A 290 11.41 4.19 4.65
N SER A 291 10.53 3.18 4.64
CA SER A 291 9.44 3.09 3.66
C SER A 291 8.49 4.29 3.75
N LEU A 292 8.09 4.68 4.97
CA LEU A 292 7.28 5.87 5.20
C LEU A 292 7.97 7.12 4.66
N ASN A 293 9.26 7.30 4.95
CA ASN A 293 10.00 8.48 4.50
C ASN A 293 10.07 8.57 2.97
N ILE A 294 10.30 7.44 2.28
CA ILE A 294 10.28 7.38 0.81
C ILE A 294 8.91 7.76 0.25
N LEU A 295 7.82 7.25 0.84
CA LEU A 295 6.47 7.57 0.39
C LEU A 295 6.13 9.05 0.64
N LYS A 296 6.54 9.62 1.78
CA LYS A 296 6.33 11.03 2.11
C LYS A 296 7.17 11.97 1.24
N SER A 297 8.44 11.63 0.98
CA SER A 297 9.31 12.46 0.12
C SER A 297 8.81 12.51 -1.33
N ASN A 298 8.07 11.50 -1.76
CA ASN A 298 7.43 11.40 -3.07
C ASN A 298 5.96 11.85 -3.06
N TYR A 299 5.51 12.54 -2.00
CA TYR A 299 4.16 13.09 -1.89
C TYR A 299 3.06 12.08 -2.23
N VAL A 300 3.25 10.83 -1.82
CA VAL A 300 2.20 9.81 -1.96
C VAL A 300 1.02 10.22 -1.07
N PRO A 301 -0.22 10.23 -1.60
CA PRO A 301 -1.39 10.59 -0.81
C PRO A 301 -1.49 9.78 0.49
N ALA A 302 -1.74 10.46 1.61
CA ALA A 302 -1.74 9.85 2.93
C ALA A 302 -2.68 8.64 3.05
N PHE A 303 -3.83 8.66 2.38
CA PHE A 303 -4.75 7.53 2.39
C PHE A 303 -4.13 6.25 1.81
N LEU A 304 -3.27 6.32 0.78
CA LEU A 304 -2.56 5.15 0.23
C LEU A 304 -1.52 4.65 1.23
N ILE A 305 -0.82 5.57 1.89
CA ILE A 305 0.19 5.24 2.91
C ILE A 305 -0.48 4.53 4.09
N CYS A 306 -1.61 5.05 4.58
CA CYS A 306 -2.40 4.43 5.64
C CYS A 306 -2.84 3.02 5.24
N LYS A 307 -3.44 2.86 4.05
CA LYS A 307 -3.86 1.55 3.53
C LYS A 307 -2.69 0.57 3.40
N LEU A 308 -1.51 1.04 3.00
CA LEU A 308 -0.30 0.22 2.91
C LEU A 308 0.10 -0.31 4.29
N PHE A 309 0.22 0.57 5.29
CA PHE A 309 0.63 0.15 6.62
C PHE A 309 -0.41 -0.72 7.33
N THR A 310 -1.71 -0.51 7.11
CA THR A 310 -2.75 -1.46 7.56
C THR A 310 -2.48 -2.87 7.02
N GLN A 311 -2.24 -3.02 5.72
CA GLN A 311 -1.96 -4.34 5.15
C GLN A 311 -0.62 -4.94 5.61
N VAL A 312 0.38 -4.11 5.85
CA VAL A 312 1.68 -4.55 6.37
C VAL A 312 1.56 -5.04 7.81
N PHE A 313 0.79 -4.35 8.65
CA PHE A 313 0.55 -4.77 10.03
C PHE A 313 -0.31 -6.05 10.08
N SER A 314 -1.28 -6.18 9.19
CA SER A 314 -2.04 -7.42 9.03
C SER A 314 -1.12 -8.59 8.65
N PHE A 315 -0.17 -8.37 7.74
CA PHE A 315 0.86 -9.36 7.42
C PHE A 315 1.77 -9.70 8.60
N ILE A 316 2.23 -8.70 9.36
CA ILE A 316 3.02 -8.92 10.59
C ILE A 316 2.24 -9.79 11.57
N ASN A 317 0.94 -9.50 11.77
CA ASN A 317 0.04 -10.28 12.61
C ASN A 317 0.01 -11.75 12.15
N VAL A 318 -0.25 -12.00 10.86
CA VAL A 318 -0.28 -13.33 10.26
C VAL A 318 1.04 -14.07 10.48
N GLN A 319 2.18 -13.44 10.17
CA GLN A 319 3.50 -14.07 10.26
C GLN A 319 3.87 -14.47 11.69
N LEU A 320 3.68 -13.57 12.65
CA LEU A 320 4.01 -13.82 14.04
C LEU A 320 3.05 -14.83 14.67
N PHE A 321 1.76 -14.68 14.43
CA PHE A 321 0.73 -15.56 14.98
C PHE A 321 0.86 -16.99 14.44
N ASN A 322 1.02 -17.15 13.12
CA ASN A 322 1.22 -18.47 12.53
C ASN A 322 2.53 -19.10 13.02
N SER A 323 3.61 -18.31 13.14
CA SER A 323 4.88 -18.78 13.70
C SER A 323 4.74 -19.29 15.14
N LEU A 324 3.93 -18.63 15.96
CA LEU A 324 3.62 -19.05 17.33
C LEU A 324 2.84 -20.37 17.35
N LEU A 325 1.80 -20.48 16.51
CA LEU A 325 0.94 -21.66 16.48
C LEU A 325 1.61 -22.91 15.89
N LEU A 326 2.65 -22.74 15.08
CA LEU A 326 3.37 -23.84 14.45
C LEU A 326 4.52 -24.39 15.29
N ARG A 327 4.98 -23.66 16.32
CA ARG A 327 6.18 -24.00 17.09
C ARG A 327 5.91 -24.02 18.59
N ARG A 328 5.91 -25.21 19.18
CA ARG A 328 5.66 -25.41 20.61
C ARG A 328 6.64 -24.64 21.48
N GLU A 329 7.91 -24.61 21.09
CA GLU A 329 8.99 -23.93 21.81
C GLU A 329 8.86 -22.41 21.85
N CYS A 330 7.96 -21.82 21.06
CA CYS A 330 7.65 -20.39 21.08
C CYS A 330 6.56 -20.02 22.08
N CYS A 331 5.75 -20.99 22.52
CA CYS A 331 4.67 -20.77 23.47
C CYS A 331 5.18 -20.83 24.92
N SER A 332 5.93 -19.83 25.35
CA SER A 332 6.39 -19.71 26.74
C SER A 332 6.19 -18.31 27.30
N PHE A 333 6.31 -18.17 28.63
CA PHE A 333 6.20 -16.88 29.29
C PHE A 333 7.29 -15.91 28.82
N SER A 334 8.55 -16.37 28.79
CA SER A 334 9.69 -15.53 28.38
C SER A 334 9.59 -15.04 26.94
N ASN A 335 9.15 -15.90 26.02
CA ASN A 335 8.88 -15.52 24.63
C ASN A 335 7.69 -14.56 24.53
N GLY A 336 6.65 -14.77 25.33
CA GLY A 336 5.51 -13.85 25.45
C GLY A 336 5.95 -12.44 25.85
N GLU A 337 6.78 -12.30 26.89
CA GLU A 337 7.34 -11.01 27.30
C GLU A 337 8.18 -10.36 26.20
N TYR A 338 9.02 -11.15 25.51
CA TYR A 338 9.86 -10.66 24.43
C TYR A 338 9.04 -10.13 23.24
N VAL A 339 8.02 -10.89 22.81
CA VAL A 339 7.12 -10.45 21.74
C VAL A 339 6.31 -9.25 22.18
N LYS A 340 5.83 -9.20 23.44
CA LYS A 340 5.13 -8.05 23.99
C LYS A 340 5.97 -6.78 23.87
N ALA A 341 7.23 -6.81 24.29
CA ALA A 341 8.12 -5.65 24.20
C ALA A 341 8.28 -5.15 22.75
N GLY A 342 8.39 -6.07 21.78
CA GLY A 342 8.43 -5.71 20.36
C GLY A 342 7.11 -5.14 19.82
N LEU A 343 5.97 -5.65 20.29
CA LEU A 343 4.65 -5.10 19.96
C LEU A 343 4.45 -3.70 20.56
N ASP A 344 4.96 -3.44 21.77
CA ASP A 344 4.92 -2.12 22.40
C ASP A 344 5.73 -1.09 21.56
N GLU A 345 6.88 -1.48 20.96
CA GLU A 345 7.63 -0.64 20.03
C GLU A 345 6.85 -0.33 18.73
N LEU A 346 6.13 -1.32 18.20
CA LEU A 346 5.25 -1.11 17.03
C LEU A 346 4.08 -0.18 17.36
N GLU A 347 3.48 -0.30 18.56
CA GLU A 347 2.45 0.61 19.04
C GLU A 347 2.98 2.04 19.13
N HIS A 348 4.17 2.21 19.71
CA HIS A 348 4.82 3.50 19.82
C HIS A 348 5.12 4.13 18.45
N TRP A 349 5.58 3.32 17.50
CA TRP A 349 5.81 3.76 16.12
C TRP A 349 4.52 4.23 15.45
N CYS A 350 3.41 3.50 15.61
CA CYS A 350 2.09 3.93 15.11
C CYS A 350 1.64 5.27 15.73
N PHE A 351 1.85 5.46 17.04
CA PHE A 351 1.52 6.72 17.71
C PHE A 351 2.33 7.90 17.14
N TRP A 352 3.59 7.67 16.78
CA TRP A 352 4.48 8.69 16.19
C TRP A 352 4.08 9.11 14.78
N LEU A 353 3.43 8.24 14.00
CA LEU A 353 3.13 8.49 12.59
C LEU A 353 2.12 9.61 12.33
N THR A 354 1.48 10.18 13.37
CA THR A 354 0.24 10.98 13.30
C THR A 354 -0.96 10.16 12.81
N GLU A 355 -2.16 10.52 13.27
CA GLU A 355 -3.40 9.78 12.97
C GLU A 355 -3.67 9.66 11.46
N GLU A 356 -3.19 10.64 10.67
CA GLU A 356 -3.31 10.68 9.21
C GLU A 356 -2.67 9.47 8.50
N TYR A 357 -1.52 8.99 8.96
CA TYR A 357 -0.78 7.91 8.31
C TYR A 357 -0.93 6.56 9.01
N ALA A 358 -1.14 6.56 10.33
CA ALA A 358 -1.27 5.32 11.09
C ALA A 358 -2.63 4.62 10.84
N GLY A 359 -3.73 5.39 10.77
CA GLY A 359 -5.09 4.87 10.68
C GLY A 359 -5.35 3.73 11.66
N SER A 360 -5.92 2.62 11.18
CA SER A 360 -6.22 1.42 11.98
C SER A 360 -5.13 0.36 11.95
N ALA A 361 -3.88 0.70 11.60
CA ALA A 361 -2.81 -0.30 11.44
C ALA A 361 -2.53 -1.09 12.73
N TRP A 362 -2.61 -0.45 13.89
CA TRP A 362 -2.40 -1.11 15.20
C TRP A 362 -3.46 -2.19 15.49
N ASP A 363 -4.69 -1.98 15.05
CA ASP A 363 -5.81 -2.90 15.29
C ASP A 363 -5.64 -4.23 14.53
N GLU A 364 -4.84 -4.24 13.46
CA GLU A 364 -4.54 -5.43 12.68
C GLU A 364 -3.71 -6.47 13.45
N LEU A 365 -2.96 -6.05 14.48
CA LEU A 365 -2.14 -6.93 15.34
C LEU A 365 -2.95 -7.70 16.40
N LYS A 366 -4.29 -7.65 16.35
CA LYS A 366 -5.19 -8.21 17.37
C LYS A 366 -4.95 -9.69 17.71
N HIS A 367 -4.63 -10.56 16.75
CA HIS A 367 -4.47 -11.99 17.04
C HIS A 367 -3.19 -12.27 17.81
N ILE A 368 -2.04 -11.75 17.33
CA ILE A 368 -0.77 -11.91 18.04
C ILE A 368 -0.80 -11.23 19.41
N ARG A 369 -1.44 -10.05 19.51
CA ARG A 369 -1.61 -9.34 20.79
C ARG A 369 -2.38 -10.19 21.81
N GLN A 370 -3.54 -10.73 21.44
CA GLN A 370 -4.32 -11.58 22.34
C GLN A 370 -3.59 -12.88 22.69
N ALA A 371 -2.89 -13.50 21.73
CA ALA A 371 -2.09 -14.70 22.00
C ALA A 371 -0.98 -14.41 23.01
N VAL A 372 -0.26 -13.30 22.85
CA VAL A 372 0.79 -12.87 23.79
C VAL A 372 0.20 -12.55 25.17
N THR A 373 -0.92 -11.83 25.23
CA THR A 373 -1.65 -11.57 26.49
C THR A 373 -1.96 -12.87 27.23
N LEU A 374 -2.40 -13.91 26.52
CA LEU A 374 -2.67 -15.22 27.12
C LEU A 374 -1.41 -15.92 27.67
N LEU A 375 -0.28 -15.83 26.94
CA LEU A 375 0.99 -16.44 27.37
C LEU A 375 1.51 -15.81 28.67
N ILE A 376 1.45 -14.48 28.77
CA ILE A 376 1.98 -13.70 29.89
C ILE A 376 0.99 -13.56 31.07
N LEU A 377 -0.22 -14.11 30.95
CA LEU A 377 -1.22 -14.03 32.00
C LEU A 377 -0.75 -14.79 33.25
N GLU A 378 -0.59 -14.07 34.38
CA GLU A 378 -0.02 -14.60 35.62
C GLU A 378 -0.94 -15.62 36.31
N GLU A 379 -2.24 -15.37 36.32
CA GLU A 379 -3.24 -16.19 37.01
C GLU A 379 -4.03 -17.12 36.09
N LYS A 380 -3.46 -17.54 34.95
CA LYS A 380 -4.17 -18.37 33.96
C LYS A 380 -4.73 -19.69 34.49
N HIS A 381 -4.23 -20.19 35.62
CA HIS A 381 -4.70 -21.40 36.29
C HIS A 381 -6.01 -21.23 37.07
N SER A 382 -6.42 -19.99 37.38
CA SER A 382 -7.68 -19.69 38.08
C SER A 382 -8.76 -19.14 37.15
N ARG A 383 -8.44 -18.91 35.87
CA ARG A 383 -9.37 -18.35 34.89
C ARG A 383 -10.31 -19.39 34.31
N SER A 384 -11.58 -19.01 34.22
CA SER A 384 -12.62 -19.76 33.52
C SER A 384 -12.48 -19.63 32.00
N LEU A 385 -13.13 -20.53 31.26
CA LEU A 385 -13.19 -20.44 29.80
C LEU A 385 -13.83 -19.13 29.33
N THR A 386 -14.87 -18.66 30.01
CA THR A 386 -15.60 -17.43 29.65
C THR A 386 -14.75 -16.19 29.87
N GLU A 387 -14.00 -16.09 30.97
CA GLU A 387 -13.07 -14.97 31.16
C GLU A 387 -12.00 -14.96 30.07
N ILE A 388 -11.42 -16.13 29.73
CA ILE A 388 -10.42 -16.24 28.67
C ILE A 388 -10.99 -15.78 27.32
N THR A 389 -12.20 -16.18 26.97
CA THR A 389 -12.80 -15.88 25.67
C THR A 389 -13.33 -14.47 25.58
N ASP A 390 -13.94 -13.95 26.64
CA ASP A 390 -14.72 -12.72 26.56
C ASP A 390 -13.88 -11.51 26.98
N ASP A 391 -13.00 -11.66 27.98
CA ASP A 391 -12.23 -10.54 28.55
C ASP A 391 -10.82 -10.43 27.96
N PHE A 392 -10.16 -11.56 27.70
CA PHE A 392 -8.75 -11.57 27.26
C PHE A 392 -8.57 -11.81 25.76
N CYS A 393 -9.28 -12.78 25.20
CA CYS A 393 -9.04 -13.28 23.84
C CYS A 393 -10.32 -13.38 22.95
N PRO A 394 -11.13 -12.31 22.79
CA PRO A 394 -12.39 -12.37 22.05
C PRO A 394 -12.26 -12.56 20.54
N VAL A 395 -11.06 -12.39 19.98
CA VAL A 395 -10.81 -12.56 18.54
C VAL A 395 -10.32 -13.98 18.21
N LEU A 396 -9.72 -14.68 19.18
CA LEU A 396 -9.14 -16.01 18.94
C LEU A 396 -10.24 -17.08 18.87
N SER A 397 -10.16 -17.94 17.85
CA SER A 397 -11.07 -19.08 17.73
C SER A 397 -10.82 -20.12 18.82
N MET A 398 -11.82 -20.96 19.12
CA MET A 398 -11.67 -22.06 20.09
C MET A 398 -10.48 -22.98 19.75
N GLN A 399 -10.24 -23.20 18.45
CA GLN A 399 -9.13 -24.03 17.97
C GLN A 399 -7.77 -23.36 18.22
N GLN A 400 -7.65 -22.05 17.99
CA GLN A 400 -6.44 -21.29 18.27
C GLN A 400 -6.16 -21.25 19.78
N LEU A 401 -7.17 -20.97 20.60
CA LEU A 401 -7.07 -20.98 22.06
C LEU A 401 -6.62 -22.34 22.58
N TYR A 402 -7.27 -23.43 22.14
CA TYR A 402 -6.89 -24.79 22.52
C TYR A 402 -5.43 -25.10 22.15
N ARG A 403 -5.00 -24.70 20.96
CA ARG A 403 -3.64 -24.93 20.48
C ARG A 403 -2.59 -24.17 21.29
N ILE A 404 -2.80 -22.87 21.55
CA ILE A 404 -1.91 -22.07 22.42
C ILE A 404 -1.85 -22.68 23.82
N SER A 405 -3.01 -23.00 24.40
CA SER A 405 -3.15 -23.55 25.76
C SER A 405 -2.43 -24.88 25.95
N THR A 406 -2.46 -25.74 24.94
CA THR A 406 -1.82 -27.07 24.99
C THR A 406 -0.32 -27.04 24.66
N MET A 407 0.13 -26.03 23.91
CA MET A 407 1.56 -25.84 23.61
C MET A 407 2.31 -25.09 24.71
N TYR A 408 1.60 -24.28 25.50
CA TYR A 408 2.20 -23.44 26.55
C TYR A 408 3.10 -24.24 27.51
N CYS A 409 4.27 -23.67 27.79
CA CYS A 409 5.20 -24.14 28.81
C CYS A 409 5.77 -22.93 29.58
N ASP A 410 5.63 -22.89 30.91
CA ASP A 410 6.30 -21.87 31.72
C ASP A 410 7.78 -22.22 31.88
N ASP A 411 8.65 -21.31 31.46
CA ASP A 411 10.11 -21.44 31.51
C ASP A 411 10.80 -20.46 32.48
N LYS A 412 10.05 -19.60 33.18
CA LYS A 412 10.59 -18.54 34.04
C LYS A 412 10.16 -18.66 35.49
N TYR A 413 8.88 -18.86 35.74
CA TYR A 413 8.29 -18.82 37.09
C TYR A 413 7.69 -20.16 37.54
N GLY A 414 7.57 -21.12 36.62
CA GLY A 414 6.93 -22.41 36.91
C GLY A 414 5.45 -22.29 37.25
N THR A 415 4.77 -21.23 36.79
CA THR A 415 3.32 -21.05 36.94
C THR A 415 2.58 -22.18 36.24
N LEU A 416 1.46 -22.56 36.84
CA LEU A 416 0.54 -23.52 36.26
C LEU A 416 -0.10 -22.91 35.00
N GLY A 417 -0.18 -23.70 33.94
CA GLY A 417 -0.89 -23.34 32.72
C GLY A 417 -2.41 -23.32 32.91
N ILE A 418 -3.13 -23.24 31.80
CA ILE A 418 -4.59 -23.27 31.80
C ILE A 418 -5.10 -24.62 32.35
N PRO A 419 -6.15 -24.63 33.21
CA PRO A 419 -6.65 -25.87 33.83
C PRO A 419 -7.09 -26.91 32.80
N GLN A 420 -6.87 -28.20 33.11
CA GLN A 420 -7.26 -29.29 32.21
C GLN A 420 -8.78 -29.34 31.96
N GLU A 421 -9.58 -28.91 32.92
CA GLU A 421 -11.03 -28.78 32.77
C GLU A 421 -11.41 -27.74 31.70
N VAL A 422 -10.73 -26.59 31.71
CA VAL A 422 -10.91 -25.53 30.71
C VAL A 422 -10.45 -25.98 29.33
N ILE A 423 -9.29 -26.64 29.24
CA ILE A 423 -8.79 -27.22 27.96
C ILE A 423 -9.76 -28.29 27.42
N SER A 424 -10.33 -29.11 28.31
CA SER A 424 -11.34 -30.11 27.93
C SER A 424 -12.62 -29.45 27.42
N SER A 425 -13.07 -28.37 28.08
CA SER A 425 -14.21 -27.57 27.64
C SER A 425 -13.97 -26.92 26.26
N MET A 426 -12.77 -26.40 26.00
CA MET A 426 -12.38 -25.90 24.68
C MET A 426 -12.51 -27.00 23.62
N ARG A 427 -12.00 -28.21 23.90
CA ARG A 427 -12.10 -29.35 22.97
C ARG A 427 -13.55 -29.74 22.70
N THR A 428 -14.40 -29.76 23.73
CA THR A 428 -15.83 -30.07 23.57
C THR A 428 -16.52 -29.04 22.69
N LYS A 429 -16.34 -27.73 22.95
CA LYS A 429 -16.92 -26.65 22.13
C LYS A 429 -16.44 -26.68 20.67
N MET A 430 -15.19 -27.07 20.41
CA MET A 430 -14.68 -27.25 19.05
C MET A 430 -15.42 -28.36 18.30
N ILE A 431 -15.69 -29.49 18.96
CA ILE A 431 -16.38 -30.64 18.36
C ILE A 431 -17.87 -30.32 18.15
N GLU A 432 -18.52 -29.67 19.12
CA GLU A 432 -19.94 -29.30 19.03
C GLU A 432 -20.22 -28.28 17.92
N GLY A 433 -19.32 -27.30 17.73
CA GLY A 433 -19.40 -26.33 16.62
C GLY A 433 -19.16 -26.92 15.23
N SER A 434 -18.63 -28.15 15.15
CA SER A 434 -18.26 -28.84 13.90
C SER A 434 -19.41 -29.65 13.27
N SER A 435 -20.59 -29.68 13.90
CA SER A 435 -21.74 -30.52 13.50
C SER A 435 -22.44 -30.08 12.21
N SER A 436 -22.00 -28.99 11.57
CA SER A 436 -22.59 -28.45 10.34
C SER A 436 -21.78 -28.87 9.10
N PRO A 437 -22.41 -29.40 8.02
CA PRO A 437 -21.70 -29.96 6.87
C PRO A 437 -20.93 -28.94 6.01
N SER A 438 -21.07 -27.64 6.28
CA SER A 438 -20.28 -26.57 5.64
C SER A 438 -18.99 -26.19 6.38
N ALA A 439 -18.72 -26.77 7.56
CA ALA A 439 -17.60 -26.39 8.41
C ALA A 439 -16.32 -27.22 8.20
N HIS A 440 -16.34 -28.24 7.32
CA HIS A 440 -15.18 -29.13 7.14
C HIS A 440 -13.92 -28.43 6.59
N ASP A 441 -14.07 -27.33 5.86
CA ASP A 441 -12.94 -26.51 5.39
C ASP A 441 -12.44 -25.53 6.47
N ASP A 442 -13.33 -25.01 7.34
CA ASP A 442 -12.99 -24.09 8.44
C ASP A 442 -12.35 -24.80 9.66
N ILE A 443 -12.63 -26.08 9.88
CA ILE A 443 -12.08 -26.88 11.00
C ILE A 443 -10.56 -27.08 10.89
N ASN A 444 -9.97 -26.88 9.71
CA ASN A 444 -8.54 -27.08 9.50
C ASN A 444 -7.72 -25.78 9.52
N SER A 445 -8.34 -24.61 9.36
CA SER A 445 -7.60 -23.35 9.29
C SER A 445 -7.52 -22.65 10.65
N PHE A 446 -6.69 -23.19 11.55
CA PHE A 446 -6.27 -22.45 12.75
C PHE A 446 -5.27 -21.34 12.43
N LEU A 447 -4.69 -21.37 11.23
CA LEU A 447 -3.76 -20.37 10.72
C LEU A 447 -4.53 -19.20 10.11
N LEU A 448 -3.90 -18.03 10.10
CA LEU A 448 -4.42 -16.86 9.41
C LEU A 448 -3.89 -16.84 7.97
N ASP A 449 -4.74 -16.42 7.05
CA ASP A 449 -4.38 -16.18 5.65
C ASP A 449 -3.94 -14.73 5.44
N ASP A 450 -2.99 -14.53 4.53
CA ASP A 450 -2.56 -13.18 4.12
C ASP A 450 -3.47 -12.67 3.00
N ASP A 451 -4.07 -11.49 3.17
CA ASP A 451 -4.91 -10.87 2.15
C ASP A 451 -4.06 -10.07 1.14
N PHE A 452 -4.14 -10.47 -0.12
CA PHE A 452 -3.45 -9.82 -1.24
C PHE A 452 -4.33 -8.81 -2.00
N SER A 453 -5.59 -8.63 -1.60
CA SER A 453 -6.52 -7.71 -2.24
C SER A 453 -6.02 -6.26 -2.23
N ILE A 454 -6.52 -5.44 -3.16
CA ILE A 454 -6.28 -3.98 -3.15
C ILE A 454 -7.28 -3.35 -2.17
N PRO A 455 -6.82 -2.57 -1.17
CA PRO A 455 -7.68 -2.14 -0.05
C PRO A 455 -8.39 -0.79 -0.30
N PHE A 456 -8.46 -0.34 -1.55
CA PHE A 456 -9.08 0.90 -1.97
C PHE A 456 -9.78 0.74 -3.33
N SER A 457 -10.79 1.58 -3.56
CA SER A 457 -11.52 1.64 -4.82
C SER A 457 -11.24 2.93 -5.59
N VAL A 458 -11.65 2.97 -6.85
CA VAL A 458 -11.67 4.18 -7.68
C VAL A 458 -12.49 5.31 -7.02
N ASP A 459 -13.54 4.97 -6.29
CA ASP A 459 -14.39 5.92 -5.56
C ASP A 459 -13.67 6.52 -4.34
N ASP A 460 -12.77 5.77 -3.69
CA ASP A 460 -11.96 6.28 -2.59
C ASP A 460 -10.93 7.29 -3.08
N ILE A 461 -10.33 7.03 -4.25
CA ILE A 461 -9.43 7.98 -4.94
C ILE A 461 -10.17 9.26 -5.30
N ALA A 462 -11.43 9.17 -5.74
CA ALA A 462 -12.25 10.32 -6.08
C ALA A 462 -12.51 11.25 -4.88
N LYS A 463 -12.48 10.75 -3.63
CA LYS A 463 -12.65 11.61 -2.44
C LYS A 463 -11.49 12.58 -2.25
N LEU A 464 -10.32 12.34 -2.87
CA LEU A 464 -9.17 13.24 -2.86
C LEU A 464 -9.37 14.48 -3.73
N MET A 465 -10.44 14.52 -4.53
CA MET A 465 -10.78 15.63 -5.44
C MET A 465 -11.03 16.97 -4.72
N VAL A 466 -10.88 17.10 -3.40
CA VAL A 466 -10.98 18.40 -2.70
C VAL A 466 -9.63 19.14 -2.69
N HIS A 467 -8.49 18.45 -2.84
CA HIS A 467 -7.16 19.02 -2.57
C HIS A 467 -6.34 19.44 -3.80
N VAL A 468 -6.85 19.26 -5.02
CA VAL A 468 -6.12 19.61 -6.25
C VAL A 468 -6.61 20.94 -6.81
N ASP A 469 -5.80 21.99 -6.74
CA ASP A 469 -6.05 23.27 -7.43
C ASP A 469 -5.25 23.33 -8.73
N MET A 470 -5.89 23.75 -9.82
CA MET A 470 -5.34 23.68 -11.19
C MET A 470 -4.63 24.96 -11.63
N ALA A 471 -4.75 26.06 -10.87
CA ALA A 471 -4.36 27.39 -11.35
C ALA A 471 -2.85 27.71 -11.25
N ASP A 472 -2.08 27.05 -10.37
CA ASP A 472 -0.73 27.50 -9.99
C ASP A 472 0.36 26.44 -10.25
N MET A 473 0.65 26.10 -11.50
CA MET A 473 1.84 25.30 -11.84
C MET A 473 2.53 25.86 -13.07
N ASP A 474 3.69 26.51 -12.86
CA ASP A 474 4.61 26.92 -13.92
C ASP A 474 5.22 25.67 -14.58
N LEU A 475 4.98 25.48 -15.88
CA LEU A 475 5.54 24.35 -16.62
C LEU A 475 7.00 24.58 -17.01
N PRO A 476 7.74 23.48 -17.28
CA PRO A 476 8.99 23.55 -18.02
C PRO A 476 8.80 24.33 -19.33
N PRO A 477 9.75 25.20 -19.72
CA PRO A 477 9.62 26.12 -20.85
C PRO A 477 9.41 25.43 -22.22
N LEU A 478 9.54 24.11 -22.31
CA LEU A 478 9.35 23.33 -23.55
C LEU A 478 7.91 23.33 -24.09
N ILE A 479 6.91 23.75 -23.31
CA ILE A 479 5.48 23.71 -23.71
C ILE A 479 4.81 25.08 -23.59
N GLN A 480 5.59 26.14 -23.31
CA GLN A 480 5.04 27.49 -23.45
C GLN A 480 4.79 27.72 -24.94
N GLU A 481 3.51 27.79 -25.29
CA GLU A 481 3.06 28.21 -26.62
C GLU A 481 3.87 29.45 -27.03
N SER A 482 4.48 29.36 -28.21
CA SER A 482 4.68 30.56 -29.01
C SER A 482 3.29 31.08 -29.38
N ASN A 483 2.63 31.74 -28.44
CA ASN A 483 1.51 32.62 -28.75
C ASN A 483 2.12 33.73 -29.60
N GLY A 484 2.10 33.48 -30.91
CA GLY A 484 2.48 34.42 -31.93
C GLY A 484 1.61 35.65 -31.74
N SER A 485 2.18 36.66 -31.12
CA SER A 485 1.71 38.04 -31.17
C SER A 485 1.78 38.50 -32.64
N LYS A 486 0.84 38.06 -33.47
CA LYS A 486 0.40 38.84 -34.62
C LYS A 486 -0.47 39.96 -34.06
N LEU A 487 0.17 40.98 -33.48
CA LEU A 487 -0.43 42.29 -33.34
C LEU A 487 -0.13 43.04 -34.65
N GLY A 488 -1.01 42.85 -35.63
CA GLY A 488 -1.06 43.68 -36.82
C GLY A 488 -2.30 44.55 -36.76
N HIS A 489 -2.14 45.79 -36.29
CA HIS A 489 -2.43 47.02 -37.04
C HIS A 489 -2.04 48.25 -36.22
#